data_AF-A0A967V9W2-F1
#
_entry.id   AF-A0A967V9W2-F1
#
_cell.length_a   1.000
_cell.length_b   1.000
_cell.length_c   1.000
_cell.angle_alpha   90.00
_cell.angle_beta   90.00
_cell.angle_gamma   90.00
#
_symmetry.space_group_name_H-M   'P 1'
#
loop_
_entity.id
_entity.type
_entity.pdbx_description
1 polymer ?
#
loop_
_entity_poly.entity_id
_entity_poly.type
_entity_poly.pdbx_seq_one_letter_code
_entity_poly.pdbx_strand_id
1 'polypeptide(L)' 'DTLEAWEKKGSKSTWERAQDRVNSLLQQYQPPTLSEEIKNELRDLTSNAANKVGMEKLPELPFE' A
#
# COMPACT_ATOMS: atom_id res chain seq x y z
N ASP A 1 -12.65 -19.13 -18.78
CA ASP A 1 -12.96 -19.81 -17.49
C ASP A 1 -14.20 -20.67 -17.65
N THR A 2 -14.06 -21.99 -17.53
CA THR A 2 -15.20 -22.93 -17.49
C THR A 2 -15.61 -23.17 -16.02
N LEU A 3 -16.85 -23.62 -15.78
CA LEU A 3 -17.35 -23.94 -14.44
C LEU A 3 -16.43 -24.94 -13.71
N GLU A 4 -16.01 -26.00 -14.39
CA GLU A 4 -15.08 -27.01 -13.86
C GLU A 4 -13.74 -26.42 -13.40
N ALA A 5 -13.22 -25.43 -14.13
CA ALA A 5 -11.96 -24.77 -13.78
C ALA A 5 -12.10 -23.85 -12.56
N TRP A 6 -13.29 -23.27 -12.34
CA TRP A 6 -13.58 -22.48 -11.14
C TRP A 6 -13.75 -23.37 -9.91
N GLU A 7 -14.47 -24.49 -10.04
CA GLU A 7 -14.65 -25.45 -8.95
C GLU A 7 -13.31 -26.07 -8.51
N LYS A 8 -12.46 -26.47 -9.48
CA LYS A 8 -11.12 -27.01 -9.20
C LYS A 8 -10.18 -26.00 -8.54
N LYS A 9 -10.44 -24.69 -8.70
CA LYS A 9 -9.72 -23.58 -8.03
C LYS A 9 -10.30 -23.25 -6.65
N GLY A 10 -11.19 -24.08 -6.12
CA GLY A 10 -11.77 -23.97 -4.78
C GLY A 10 -13.06 -23.16 -4.72
N SER A 11 -13.75 -22.96 -5.85
CA SER A 11 -15.05 -22.26 -5.91
C SER A 11 -15.05 -20.89 -5.24
N LYS A 12 -13.92 -20.18 -5.29
CA LYS A 12 -13.76 -18.89 -4.61
C LYS A 12 -14.78 -17.88 -5.12
N SER A 13 -15.42 -17.19 -4.19
CA SER A 13 -16.26 -16.03 -4.45
C SER A 13 -15.47 -14.90 -5.12
N THR A 14 -16.19 -13.93 -5.70
CA THR A 14 -15.57 -12.74 -6.29
C THR A 14 -14.73 -11.96 -5.28
N TRP A 15 -15.18 -11.90 -4.02
CA TRP A 15 -14.48 -11.23 -2.93
C TRP A 15 -13.14 -11.92 -2.62
N GLU A 16 -13.14 -13.24 -2.45
CA GLU A 16 -11.92 -14.00 -2.16
C GLU A 16 -10.89 -13.89 -3.28
N ARG A 17 -11.34 -13.93 -4.55
CA ARG A 17 -10.45 -13.71 -5.70
C ARG A 17 -9.87 -12.29 -5.73
N ALA A 18 -10.65 -11.29 -5.33
CA ALA A 18 -10.17 -9.92 -5.24
C ALA A 18 -9.10 -9.78 -4.14
N GLN A 19 -9.34 -10.38 -2.97
CA GLN A 19 -8.37 -10.41 -1.87
C GLN A 19 -7.07 -11.10 -2.27
N ASP A 20 -7.15 -12.29 -2.88
CA ASP A 20 -5.98 -13.02 -3.39
C ASP A 20 -5.17 -12.17 -4.37
N ARG A 21 -5.86 -11.47 -5.28
CA ARG A 21 -5.22 -10.63 -6.29
C ARG A 21 -4.52 -9.43 -5.65
N VAL A 22 -5.16 -8.75 -4.70
CA VAL A 22 -4.55 -7.64 -3.96
C VAL A 22 -3.31 -8.11 -3.21
N ASN A 23 -3.40 -9.23 -2.48
CA ASN A 23 -2.25 -9.79 -1.76
C ASN A 23 -1.09 -10.11 -2.71
N SER A 24 -1.39 -10.68 -3.88
CA SER A 24 -0.38 -10.99 -4.90
C SER A 24 0.29 -9.74 -5.48
N LEU A 25 -0.46 -8.65 -5.66
CA LEU A 25 0.06 -7.36 -6.14
C LEU A 25 0.95 -6.70 -5.08
N LEU A 26 0.51 -6.69 -3.82
CA LEU A 26 1.27 -6.10 -2.71
C LEU A 26 2.60 -6.82 -2.47
N GLN A 27 2.63 -8.16 -2.59
CA GLN A 27 3.88 -8.93 -2.45
C GLN A 27 4.94 -8.59 -3.51
N GLN A 28 4.51 -8.13 -4.69
CA GLN A 28 5.41 -7.80 -5.81
C GLN A 28 5.67 -6.29 -5.92
N TYR A 29 4.96 -5.48 -5.14
CA TYR A 29 5.06 -4.04 -5.22
C TYR A 29 6.39 -3.56 -4.65
N GLN A 30 7.19 -2.92 -5.52
CA GLN A 30 8.39 -2.19 -5.12
C GLN A 30 8.10 -0.70 -5.25
N PRO A 31 8.10 0.06 -4.14
CA PRO A 31 7.97 1.51 -4.21
C PRO A 31 9.08 2.11 -5.09
N PRO A 32 8.77 3.12 -5.92
CA PRO A 32 9.80 3.81 -6.68
C PRO A 32 10.84 4.43 -5.73
N THR A 33 12.11 4.29 -6.07
CA THR A 33 13.20 4.87 -5.29
C THR A 33 13.18 6.39 -5.45
N LEU A 34 12.95 7.10 -4.35
CA LEU A 34 13.20 8.54 -4.23
C LEU A 34 14.57 8.75 -3.57
N SER A 35 15.27 9.83 -3.94
CA SER A 35 16.49 10.20 -3.23
C SER A 35 16.17 10.52 -1.77
N GLU A 36 17.10 10.23 -0.87
CA GLU A 36 16.93 10.55 0.55
C GLU A 36 16.76 12.06 0.78
N GLU A 37 17.40 12.89 -0.03
CA GLU A 37 17.20 14.34 -0.04
C GLU A 37 15.74 14.73 -0.28
N ILE A 38 15.12 14.20 -1.34
CA ILE A 38 13.71 14.49 -1.67
C ILE A 38 12.77 13.93 -0.60
N LYS A 39 13.06 12.72 -0.07
CA LYS A 39 12.26 12.15 1.01
C LYS A 39 12.27 13.03 2.26
N ASN A 40 13.45 13.52 2.64
CA ASN A 40 13.60 14.39 3.80
C ASN A 40 12.87 15.73 3.59
N GLU A 41 13.03 16.35 2.42
CA GLU A 41 12.32 17.60 2.10
C GLU A 41 10.80 17.43 2.16
N LEU A 42 10.27 16.33 1.60
CA LEU A 42 8.84 16.01 1.67
C LEU A 42 8.35 15.82 3.11
N ARG A 43 9.14 15.15 3.96
CA ARG A 43 8.80 15.00 5.39
C ARG A 43 8.83 16.35 6.11
N ASP A 44 9.80 17.21 5.84
CA ASP A 44 9.92 18.52 6.47
C ASP A 44 8.76 19.43 6.08
N LEU A 45 8.41 19.48 4.79
CA LEU A 45 7.25 20.22 4.29
C LEU A 45 5.96 19.75 4.96
N THR A 46 5.78 18.43 5.04
CA THR A 46 4.58 17.84 5.65
C THR A 46 4.53 18.09 7.15
N SER A 47 5.67 17.98 7.86
CA SER A 47 5.77 18.25 9.29
C SER A 47 5.46 19.71 9.61
N ASN A 48 5.94 20.63 8.79
CA ASN A 48 5.63 22.07 8.92
C ASN A 48 4.14 22.35 8.70
N ALA A 49 3.49 21.65 7.76
CA ALA A 49 2.05 21.77 7.55
C ALA A 49 1.24 21.16 8.72
N ALA A 50 1.66 19.99 9.21
CA ALA A 50 1.04 19.31 10.35
C ALA A 50 1.10 20.15 11.63
N ASN A 51 2.25 20.76 11.92
CA ASN A 51 2.41 21.64 13.08
C ASN A 51 1.44 22.82 13.06
N LYS A 52 1.15 23.40 11.89
CA LYS A 52 0.20 24.53 11.75
C LYS A 52 -1.23 24.16 12.14
N VAL A 53 -1.58 22.87 12.07
CA VAL A 53 -2.90 22.34 12.44
C VAL A 53 -2.90 21.63 13.80
N GLY A 54 -1.82 21.78 14.58
CA GLY A 54 -1.71 21.22 15.94
C GLY A 54 -1.26 19.76 15.99
N MET A 55 -0.70 19.22 14.90
CA MET A 55 -0.11 17.89 14.87
C MET A 55 1.41 17.99 15.04
N GLU A 56 1.88 17.72 16.26
CA GLU A 56 3.30 17.89 16.67
C GLU A 56 4.27 16.91 16.02
N LYS A 57 3.80 15.70 15.66
CA LYS A 57 4.60 14.66 15.01
C LYS A 57 3.78 13.98 13.92
N LEU A 58 4.43 13.73 12.79
CA LEU A 58 3.85 12.91 11.74
C LEU A 58 3.71 11.44 12.20
N PRO A 59 2.65 10.74 11.78
CA PRO A 59 2.53 9.30 12.03
C PRO A 59 3.68 8.54 11.38
N GLU A 60 4.07 7.43 12.01
CA GLU A 60 5.09 6.54 11.48
C GLU A 60 4.53 5.78 10.27
N LEU A 61 5.36 5.65 9.23
CA LEU A 61 4.96 4.90 8.05
C LEU A 61 5.10 3.41 8.37
N PRO A 62 4.08 2.58 8.07
CA PRO A 62 4.09 1.16 8.43
C PRO A 62 5.10 0.30 7.65
N PHE A 63 5.93 0.91 6.79
CA PHE A 63 6.83 0.22 5.86
C PHE A 63 8.24 0.82 5.82
N GLU A 64 8.65 1.57 6.86
CA GLU A 64 10.05 2.01 7.01
C GLU A 64 11.01 0.86 7.32
#